data_AF-A0A2V7F3Y8-F1
#
_entry.id   AF-A0A2V7F3Y8-F1
#
_cell.length_a   1.000
_cell.length_b   1.000
_cell.length_c   1.000
_cell.angle_alpha   90.00
_cell.angle_beta   90.00
_cell.angle_gamma   90.00
#
_symmetry.space_group_name_H-M   'P 1'
#
loop_
_entity.id
_entity.type
_entity.pdbx_description
1 polymer ?
#
loop_
_entity_poly.entity_id
_entity_poly.type
_entity_poly.pdbx_seq_one_letter_code
_entity_poly.pdbx_strand_id
1 'polypeptide(L)' 'MTCRDAIALLGEYLEATLGASAGTEIEAHLRGCEECQAYLNTYRRTSELTRAFLVSRLGRV' A
#
# COMPACT_ATOMS: atom_id res chain seq x y z
N MET A 1 2.74 -4.05 15.88
CA MET A 1 1.93 -4.93 15.03
C MET A 1 2.75 -6.02 14.37
N THR A 2 2.12 -7.14 13.99
CA THR A 2 2.74 -8.21 13.18
C THR A 2 2.77 -7.86 11.70
N CYS A 3 3.54 -8.58 10.87
CA CYS A 3 3.51 -8.39 9.42
C CYS A 3 2.12 -8.62 8.82
N ARG A 4 1.33 -9.54 9.39
CA ARG A 4 -0.05 -9.82 8.97
C ARG A 4 -0.94 -8.60 9.20
N ASP A 5 -0.84 -7.99 10.37
CA ASP A 5 -1.59 -6.78 10.71
C ASP A 5 -1.19 -5.62 9.80
N ALA A 6 0.12 -5.44 9.57
CA ALA A 6 0.63 -4.41 8.67
C ALA A 6 0.07 -4.58 7.25
N ILE A 7 0.14 -5.80 6.69
CA ILE A 7 -0.38 -6.11 5.35
C ILE A 7 -1.88 -5.82 5.24
N ALA A 8 -2.66 -6.13 6.28
CA ALA A 8 -4.10 -5.85 6.30
C ALA A 8 -4.41 -4.34 6.23
N LEU A 9 -3.54 -3.49 6.77
CA LEU A 9 -3.69 -2.03 6.80
C LEU A 9 -3.12 -1.31 5.56
N LEU A 10 -2.39 -2.01 4.68
CA LEU A 10 -1.69 -1.34 3.56
C LEU A 10 -2.61 -0.66 2.55
N GLY A 11 -3.83 -1.17 2.36
CA GLY A 11 -4.81 -0.53 1.47
C GLY A 11 -5.19 0.86 1.97
N GLU A 12 -5.65 0.94 3.22
CA GLU A 12 -6.00 2.20 3.88
C GLU A 12 -4.79 3.13 4.04
N TYR A 13 -3.59 2.57 4.29
CA TYR A 13 -2.34 3.33 4.34
C TYR A 13 -2.03 4.02 3.01
N LEU A 14 -2.17 3.31 1.89
CA LEU A 14 -1.93 3.86 0.55
C LEU A 14 -2.98 4.89 0.14
N GLU A 15 -4.21 4.74 0.62
CA GLU A 15 -5.32 5.68 0.40
C GLU A 15 -5.30 6.85 1.39
N ALA A 16 -4.37 6.87 2.34
CA ALA A 16 -4.27 7.85 3.42
C ALA A 16 -5.56 7.99 4.26
N THR A 17 -6.27 6.88 4.45
CA THR A 17 -7.54 6.81 5.21
C THR A 17 -7.38 6.25 6.62
N LEU A 18 -6.18 5.80 6.99
CA LEU A 18 -5.88 5.33 8.35
C LEU A 18 -6.00 6.46 9.40
N GLY A 19 -6.54 6.11 10.55
CA GLY A 19 -6.47 6.96 11.73
C GLY A 19 -5.04 7.11 12.25
N ALA A 20 -4.74 8.22 12.94
CA ALA A 20 -3.39 8.59 13.37
C ALA A 20 -2.66 7.51 14.20
N SER A 21 -3.38 6.78 15.06
CA SER A 21 -2.80 5.69 15.86
C SER A 21 -2.29 4.55 14.98
N ALA A 22 -3.15 4.02 14.10
CA ALA A 22 -2.80 2.94 13.18
C ALA A 22 -1.71 3.36 12.18
N GLY A 23 -1.77 4.62 11.70
CA GLY A 23 -0.74 5.21 10.85
C GLY A 23 0.64 5.22 11.51
N THR A 24 0.73 5.64 12.78
CA THR A 24 2.00 5.67 13.51
C THR A 24 2.58 4.26 13.69
N GLU A 25 1.71 3.29 14.01
CA GLU A 25 2.13 1.93 14.28
C GLU A 25 2.62 1.21 13.00
N ILE A 26 1.92 1.40 11.86
CA ILE A 26 2.34 0.80 10.58
C ILE A 26 3.62 1.44 10.07
N GLU A 27 3.79 2.75 10.21
CA GLU A 27 5.04 3.42 9.84
C GLU A 27 6.22 2.92 10.68
N ALA A 28 6.03 2.72 11.98
CA ALA A 28 7.05 2.14 12.84
C ALA A 28 7.44 0.73 12.39
N HIS A 29 6.46 -0.10 12.01
CA HIS A 29 6.72 -1.43 11.48
C HIS A 29 7.46 -1.39 10.13
N LEU A 30 7.01 -0.55 9.20
CA LEU A 30 7.64 -0.41 7.88
C LEU A 30 9.09 0.05 7.99
N ARG A 31 9.45 0.90 8.97
CA ARG A 31 10.85 1.29 9.19
C ARG A 31 11.76 0.13 9.63
N GLY A 32 11.21 -0.89 10.28
CA GLY A 32 11.97 -2.00 10.86
C GLY A 32 11.86 -3.34 10.13
N CYS A 33 11.04 -3.44 9.07
CA CYS A 33 10.75 -4.71 8.41
C CYS A 33 10.93 -4.61 6.89
N GLU A 34 12.04 -5.15 6.39
CA GLU A 34 12.38 -5.17 4.96
C GLU A 34 11.34 -5.93 4.12
N GLU A 35 10.81 -7.04 4.64
CA GLU A 35 9.79 -7.84 3.96
C GLU A 35 8.50 -7.05 3.71
N CYS A 36 8.04 -6.28 4.71
CA CYS A 36 6.86 -5.44 4.55
C CYS A 36 7.11 -4.24 3.63
N GLN A 37 8.33 -3.70 3.60
CA GLN A 37 8.71 -2.69 2.60
C GLN A 37 8.67 -3.27 1.17
N ALA A 38 9.20 -4.47 0.98
CA ALA A 38 9.17 -5.17 -0.31
C ALA A 38 7.73 -5.46 -0.77
N TYR A 39 6.88 -5.91 0.16
CA TYR A 39 5.45 -6.11 -0.12
C TYR A 39 4.75 -4.80 -0.50
N LEU A 40 4.96 -3.73 0.27
CA LEU A 40 4.41 -2.40 -0.02
C LEU A 40 4.82 -1.89 -1.42
N ASN A 41 6.08 -2.07 -1.81
CA ASN A 41 6.56 -1.70 -3.14
C ASN A 41 5.86 -2.51 -4.24
N THR A 42 5.64 -3.81 -4.02
CA THR A 42 4.91 -4.67 -4.95
C THR A 42 3.45 -4.25 -5.09
N TYR A 43 2.78 -3.93 -3.98
CA TYR A 43 1.42 -3.42 -3.97
C TYR A 43 1.33 -2.13 -4.80
N ARG A 44 2.17 -1.13 -4.50
CA ARG A 44 2.22 0.14 -5.24
C ARG A 44 2.38 -0.08 -6.74
N ARG A 45 3.32 -0.93 -7.13
CA ARG A 45 3.57 -1.24 -8.54
C ARG A 45 2.34 -1.87 -9.21
N THR A 46 1.67 -2.78 -8.52
CA THR A 46 0.46 -3.44 -9.03
C THR A 46 -0.68 -2.43 -9.22
N SER A 47 -0.90 -1.53 -8.25
CA SER A 47 -1.89 -0.46 -8.35
C SER A 47 -1.58 0.51 -9.49
N GLU A 48 -0.32 0.92 -9.66
CA GLU A 48 0.12 1.79 -10.75
C GLU A 48 -0.13 1.18 -12.12
N LEU A 49 0.28 -0.07 -12.32
CA LEU A 49 0.08 -0.79 -13.58
C LEU A 49 -1.40 -0.95 -13.91
N THR A 50 -2.21 -1.29 -12.91
CA THR A 50 -3.67 -1.42 -13.06
C THR A 50 -4.28 -0.08 -13.46
N ARG A 51 -3.92 1.02 -12.79
CA ARG A 51 -4.37 2.37 -13.15
C ARG A 51 -3.94 2.74 -14.56
N ALA A 52 -2.68 2.51 -14.93
CA ALA A 52 -2.16 2.82 -16.25
C ALA A 52 -2.90 2.03 -17.36
N PHE A 53 -3.18 0.75 -17.11
CA PHE A 53 -3.95 -0.10 -18.03
C PHE A 53 -5.38 0.43 -18.22
N LEU A 54 -6.08 0.75 -17.12
CA LEU A 54 -7.44 1.27 -17.16
C LEU A 54 -7.52 2.61 -17.92
N VAL A 55 -6.61 3.54 -17.63
CA VAL A 55 -6.52 4.83 -18.34
C VAL A 55 -6.25 4.62 -19.83
N SER A 56 -5.32 3.73 -20.18
CA SER A 56 -4.97 3.43 -21.58
C SER A 56 -6.10 2.75 -22.38
N ARG A 57 -7.03 2.10 -21.67
CA ARG A 57 -8.17 1.37 -22.26
C ARG A 57 -9.42 2.24 -22.35
N LEU A 58 -9.65 3.14 -21.38
CA LEU A 58 -10.78 4.08 -21.36
C LEU A 58 -10.53 5.35 -22.20
N GLY A 59 -9.27 5.79 -22.35
CA GLY A 59 -8.91 6.90 -23.24
C GLY A 59 -8.90 6.56 -24.74
N ARG A 60 -9.42 5.38 -25.11
CA ARG A 60 -9.49 4.87 -26.48
C ARG A 60 -10.94 4.79 -27.01
N VAL A 61 -11.90 5.36 -26.28
CA VAL A 61 -13.33 5.47 -26.65
C VAL A 61 -13.63 6.89 -27.12
#